data_AF-A0A352B9G1-F1
#
_entry.id   AF-A0A352B9G1-F1
#
_cell.length_a   1.000
_cell.length_b   1.000
_cell.length_c   1.000
_cell.angle_alpha   90.00
_cell.angle_beta   90.00
_cell.angle_gamma   90.00
#
_symmetry.space_group_name_H-M   'P 1'
#
loop_
_entity.id
_entity.type
_entity.pdbx_description
1 polymer ?
#
loop_
_entity_poly.entity_id
_entity_poly.type
_entity_poly.pdbx_seq_one_letter_code
_entity_poly.pdbx_strand_id
1 'polypeptide(L)'
;MKKIIIAALLAACMAIPALAQSSASESETPIWNHGDNVSEMVYHSAPVYSITMTRDAYVVFYQTQGMKVDTAVIPKDWAKRGENKKLYFRNKAPGLDTYITVYYRNGNFDHVILTANPDIRDPVWHIAPSYTKVDVSGIETLEVDF
;
A
#
# COMPACT_ATOMS: atom_id res chain seq x y z
N MET A 1 41.10 -1.45 -50.75
CA MET A 1 39.64 -1.70 -50.87
C MET A 1 39.15 -2.91 -50.08
N LYS A 2 39.83 -4.08 -50.10
CA LYS A 2 39.43 -5.28 -49.31
C LYS A 2 39.30 -5.07 -47.79
N LYS A 3 40.17 -4.24 -47.18
CA LYS A 3 40.16 -3.99 -45.72
C LYS A 3 38.97 -3.13 -45.25
N ILE A 4 38.45 -2.27 -46.13
CA ILE A 4 37.30 -1.39 -45.83
C ILE A 4 35.99 -2.20 -45.89
N ILE A 5 35.90 -3.15 -46.83
CA ILE A 5 34.75 -4.05 -46.97
C ILE A 5 34.62 -4.96 -45.74
N ILE A 6 35.73 -5.46 -45.20
CA ILE A 6 35.73 -6.32 -44.00
C ILE A 6 35.30 -5.53 -42.75
N ALA A 7 35.75 -4.28 -42.61
CA ALA A 7 35.36 -3.42 -41.49
C ALA A 7 33.86 -3.06 -41.51
N ALA A 8 33.31 -2.80 -42.70
CA ALA A 8 31.87 -2.54 -42.88
C ALA A 8 31.01 -3.78 -42.56
N LEU A 9 31.48 -4.98 -42.92
CA LEU A 9 30.79 -6.23 -42.62
C LEU A 9 30.78 -6.54 -41.12
N LEU A 10 31.89 -6.24 -40.43
CA LEU A 10 32.02 -6.47 -38.98
C LEU A 10 31.12 -5.54 -38.16
N ALA A 11 30.99 -4.27 -38.59
CA ALA A 11 30.10 -3.30 -37.97
C ALA A 11 28.62 -3.66 -38.14
N ALA A 12 28.24 -4.22 -39.29
CA ALA A 12 26.87 -4.68 -39.55
C ALA A 12 26.46 -5.88 -38.67
N CYS A 13 27.38 -6.81 -38.39
CA CYS A 13 27.10 -7.96 -37.52
C CYS A 13 26.93 -7.59 -36.03
N MET A 14 27.53 -6.49 -35.57
CA MET A 14 27.41 -6.04 -34.17
C MET A 14 26.13 -5.23 -33.87
N ALA A 15 25.40 -4.77 -34.89
CA ALA A 15 24.14 -4.03 -34.71
C ALA A 15 22.91 -4.93 -34.56
N ILE A 16 23.01 -6.20 -34.94
CA ILE A 16 21.90 -7.18 -34.94
C ILE A 16 21.43 -7.55 -33.51
N PRO A 17 22.31 -7.72 -32.49
CA PRO A 17 21.87 -8.06 -31.14
C PRO A 17 21.07 -6.94 -30.46
N ALA A 18 21.35 -5.67 -30.78
CA ALA A 18 20.67 -4.51 -30.20
C ALA A 18 19.22 -4.38 -30.70
N LEU A 19 18.92 -4.87 -31.90
CA LEU A 19 17.57 -4.89 -32.50
C LEU A 19 16.80 -6.19 -32.18
N ALA A 20 17.50 -7.27 -31.83
CA ALA A 20 16.87 -8.51 -31.37
C ALA A 20 16.31 -8.43 -29.95
N GLN A 21 16.79 -7.48 -29.12
CA GLN A 21 16.33 -7.30 -27.75
C GLN A 21 14.97 -6.57 -27.64
N SER A 22 14.45 -5.99 -28.72
CA SER A 22 13.16 -5.27 -28.71
C SER A 22 11.94 -6.14 -29.06
N SER A 23 12.10 -7.45 -29.23
CA SER A 23 11.01 -8.36 -29.62
C SER A 23 10.62 -9.39 -28.55
N ALA A 24 11.27 -9.36 -27.38
CA ALA A 24 10.89 -10.20 -26.23
C ALA A 24 10.12 -9.39 -25.19
N SER A 25 9.09 -8.67 -25.66
CA SER A 25 7.98 -8.21 -24.81
C SER A 25 6.76 -9.06 -25.15
N GLU A 26 6.93 -10.37 -25.23
CA GLU A 26 5.78 -11.26 -25.17
C GLU A 26 5.14 -11.03 -23.80
N SER A 27 3.88 -10.60 -23.85
CA SER A 27 3.04 -10.40 -22.69
C SER A 27 2.85 -11.73 -21.98
N GLU A 28 3.79 -12.10 -21.12
CA GLU A 28 3.55 -13.11 -20.11
C GLU A 28 2.55 -12.52 -19.13
N THR A 29 1.28 -12.81 -19.36
CA THR A 29 0.27 -12.68 -18.31
C THR A 29 0.86 -13.30 -17.04
N PRO A 30 0.98 -12.55 -15.94
CA PRO A 30 1.67 -13.05 -14.76
C PRO A 30 0.99 -14.33 -14.26
N ILE A 31 1.76 -15.22 -13.63
CA ILE A 31 1.41 -16.61 -13.28
C ILE A 31 0.03 -16.74 -12.57
N TRP A 32 -0.44 -15.68 -11.91
CA TRP A 32 -1.72 -15.60 -11.21
C TRP A 32 -2.95 -15.27 -12.09
N ASN A 33 -2.79 -14.97 -13.38
CA ASN A 33 -3.87 -14.60 -14.28
C ASN A 33 -4.43 -15.84 -15.01
N HIS A 34 -5.39 -16.53 -14.38
CA HIS A 34 -5.99 -17.76 -14.89
C HIS A 34 -7.23 -17.55 -15.80
N GLY A 35 -7.43 -16.36 -16.36
CA GLY A 35 -8.55 -16.08 -17.27
C GLY A 35 -9.94 -15.99 -16.61
N ASP A 36 -10.12 -16.63 -15.45
CA ASP A 36 -11.38 -16.72 -14.74
C ASP A 36 -11.20 -16.21 -13.29
N ASN A 37 -11.76 -15.03 -12.98
CA ASN A 37 -11.93 -14.49 -11.62
C ASN A 37 -10.66 -14.13 -10.84
N VAL A 38 -9.69 -13.45 -11.46
CA VAL A 38 -8.66 -12.74 -10.69
C VAL A 38 -9.35 -11.64 -9.88
N SER A 39 -9.33 -11.75 -8.55
CA SER A 39 -9.88 -10.71 -7.68
C SER A 39 -9.07 -9.43 -7.88
N GLU A 40 -9.72 -8.34 -8.27
CA GLU A 40 -9.12 -6.99 -8.35
C GLU A 40 -8.91 -6.36 -6.96
N MET A 41 -8.80 -7.19 -5.92
CA MET A 41 -8.55 -6.76 -4.56
C MET A 41 -7.05 -6.65 -4.33
N VAL A 42 -6.59 -5.41 -4.14
CA VAL A 42 -5.21 -5.10 -3.81
C VAL A 42 -5.16 -4.67 -2.36
N TYR A 43 -4.08 -5.04 -1.66
CA TYR A 43 -3.84 -4.56 -0.31
C TYR A 43 -2.43 -4.03 -0.19
N HIS A 44 -2.29 -3.05 0.69
CA HIS A 44 -1.01 -2.49 1.05
C HIS A 44 -0.93 -2.43 2.57
N SER A 45 0.23 -2.78 3.13
CA SER A 45 0.44 -2.80 4.58
C SER A 45 1.68 -2.01 4.96
N ALA A 46 1.57 -1.26 6.06
CA ALA A 46 2.65 -0.46 6.59
C ALA A 46 2.80 -0.65 8.11
N PRO A 47 4.04 -0.73 8.64
CA PRO A 47 4.29 -0.67 10.08
C PRO A 47 3.72 0.61 10.70
N VAL A 48 3.20 0.51 11.92
CA VAL A 48 2.63 1.62 12.67
C VAL A 48 3.48 1.91 13.90
N TYR A 49 3.91 3.17 14.03
CA TYR A 49 4.68 3.63 15.19
C TYR A 49 3.78 4.00 16.36
N SER A 50 2.66 4.68 16.09
CA SER A 50 1.71 5.06 17.13
C SER A 50 0.32 5.32 16.55
N ILE A 51 -0.67 5.18 17.42
CA ILE A 51 -2.08 5.42 17.15
C ILE A 51 -2.59 6.41 18.20
N THR A 52 -2.86 7.64 17.77
CA THR A 52 -3.45 8.67 18.62
C THR A 52 -4.97 8.66 18.51
N MET A 53 -5.64 8.38 19.61
CA MET A 53 -7.09 8.41 19.73
C MET A 53 -7.56 9.83 20.03
N THR A 54 -8.36 10.38 19.12
CA THR A 54 -9.10 11.64 19.34
C THR A 54 -10.57 11.35 19.59
N ARG A 55 -11.40 12.38 19.78
CA ARG A 55 -12.84 12.18 19.96
C ARG A 55 -13.49 11.49 18.75
N ASP A 56 -13.09 11.91 17.56
CA ASP A 56 -13.79 11.59 16.31
C ASP A 56 -12.96 10.70 15.35
N ALA A 57 -11.65 10.53 15.58
CA ALA A 57 -10.75 9.81 14.69
C ALA A 57 -9.69 8.97 15.43
N TYR A 58 -9.06 8.06 14.68
CA TYR A 58 -7.74 7.51 14.97
C TYR A 58 -6.73 8.18 14.05
N VAL A 59 -5.71 8.81 14.62
CA VAL A 59 -4.58 9.39 13.87
C VAL A 59 -3.44 8.39 13.95
N VAL A 60 -3.11 7.78 12.82
CA VAL A 60 -2.17 6.67 12.72
C VAL A 60 -0.88 7.16 12.09
N PHE A 61 0.22 7.04 12.82
CA PHE A 61 1.56 7.35 12.33
C PHE A 61 2.20 6.07 11.81
N TYR A 62 2.44 6.01 10.50
CA TYR A 62 2.89 4.80 9.83
C TYR A 62 4.17 5.05 9.02
N GLN A 63 4.94 3.98 8.80
CA GLN A 63 6.15 4.02 8.00
C GLN A 63 5.81 4.00 6.51
N THR A 64 6.45 4.88 5.75
CA THR A 64 6.40 4.89 4.28
C THR A 64 7.76 4.51 3.70
N GLN A 65 7.87 4.40 2.37
CA GLN A 65 9.14 4.14 1.70
C GLN A 65 10.35 4.85 2.33
N GLY A 66 11.32 4.04 2.78
CA GLY A 66 12.52 4.48 3.50
C GLY A 66 12.32 4.56 5.01
N MET A 67 12.86 5.62 5.63
CA MET A 67 12.73 5.93 7.08
C MET A 67 11.74 7.08 7.33
N LYS A 68 10.82 7.31 6.39
CA LYS A 68 9.83 8.39 6.49
C LYS A 68 8.62 7.92 7.30
N VAL A 69 8.00 8.87 7.98
CA VAL A 69 6.78 8.68 8.75
C VAL A 69 5.72 9.60 8.17
N ASP A 70 4.55 9.04 7.89
CA ASP A 70 3.39 9.80 7.47
C ASP A 70 2.17 9.48 8.34
N THR A 71 1.09 10.21 8.13
CA THR A 71 -0.08 10.23 9.02
C THR A 71 -1.36 9.92 8.25
N ALA A 72 -2.11 8.94 8.74
CA ALA A 72 -3.42 8.57 8.24
C ALA A 72 -4.50 8.96 9.27
N VAL A 73 -5.51 9.72 8.86
CA VAL A 73 -6.66 10.06 9.70
C VAL A 73 -7.81 9.12 9.37
N ILE A 74 -8.19 8.28 10.33
CA ILE A 74 -9.24 7.27 10.14
C ILE A 74 -10.45 7.63 11.02
N PRO A 75 -11.60 7.98 10.42
CA PRO A 75 -12.81 8.29 11.17
C PRO A 75 -13.29 7.12 12.05
N LYS A 76 -13.70 7.42 13.29
CA LYS A 76 -14.23 6.40 14.22
C LYS A 76 -15.59 5.87 13.83
N ASP A 77 -16.37 6.66 13.10
CA ASP A 77 -17.69 6.27 12.60
C ASP A 77 -17.59 5.14 11.58
N TRP A 78 -16.49 5.04 10.82
CA TRP A 78 -16.22 3.94 9.89
C TRP A 78 -16.30 2.56 10.53
N ALA A 79 -16.02 2.45 11.84
CA ALA A 79 -16.13 1.19 12.57
C ALA A 79 -17.57 0.82 12.97
N LYS A 80 -18.52 1.77 12.85
CA LYS A 80 -19.90 1.69 13.31
C LYS A 80 -20.94 1.61 12.18
N ARG A 81 -20.53 1.74 10.91
CA ARG A 81 -21.41 1.80 9.71
C ARG A 81 -22.07 0.46 9.30
N GLY A 82 -22.31 -0.47 10.24
CA GLY A 82 -23.01 -1.73 9.97
C GLY A 82 -22.39 -2.54 8.82
N GLU A 83 -23.18 -2.79 7.77
CA GLU A 83 -22.76 -3.51 6.56
C GLU A 83 -21.73 -2.73 5.72
N ASN A 84 -21.68 -1.40 5.83
CA ASN A 84 -20.74 -0.53 5.11
C ASN A 84 -19.55 -0.11 6.00
N LYS A 85 -19.12 -1.01 6.88
CA LYS A 85 -17.99 -0.77 7.78
C LYS A 85 -16.69 -0.65 6.97
N LYS A 86 -15.99 0.47 7.18
CA LYS A 86 -14.72 0.79 6.48
C LYS A 86 -13.49 0.66 7.38
N LEU A 87 -13.68 0.50 8.69
CA LEU A 87 -12.58 0.34 9.66
C LEU A 87 -12.79 -0.92 10.51
N TYR A 88 -11.80 -1.81 10.50
CA TYR A 88 -11.77 -3.01 11.32
C TYR A 88 -10.58 -3.00 12.27
N PHE A 89 -10.75 -3.66 13.42
CA PHE A 89 -9.68 -3.91 14.38
C PHE A 89 -9.37 -5.38 14.40
N ARG A 90 -8.09 -5.71 14.40
CA ARG A 90 -7.57 -7.07 14.51
C ARG A 90 -6.54 -7.12 15.62
N ASN A 91 -6.63 -8.15 16.46
CA ASN A 91 -5.59 -8.40 17.46
C ASN A 91 -4.32 -8.88 16.76
N LYS A 92 -3.18 -8.26 17.06
CA LYS A 92 -1.89 -8.73 16.56
C LYS A 92 -1.49 -10.04 17.25
N ALA A 93 -0.83 -10.93 16.50
CA ALA A 93 -0.24 -12.13 17.10
C ALA A 93 0.99 -11.76 17.95
N PRO A 94 1.35 -12.58 18.96
CA PRO A 94 2.56 -12.36 19.75
C PRO A 94 3.81 -12.28 18.85
N GLY A 95 4.69 -11.31 19.12
CA GLY A 95 5.92 -11.11 18.35
C GLY A 95 5.76 -10.32 17.05
N LEU A 96 4.54 -9.92 16.67
CA LEU A 96 4.31 -9.00 15.56
C LEU A 96 4.26 -7.55 16.04
N ASP A 97 4.81 -6.66 15.22
CA ASP A 97 4.62 -5.23 15.36
C ASP A 97 3.19 -4.81 14.98
N THR A 98 2.81 -3.61 15.41
CA THR A 98 1.53 -3.02 15.01
C THR A 98 1.63 -2.58 13.56
N TYR A 99 0.59 -2.82 12.77
CA TYR A 99 0.55 -2.42 11.37
C TYR A 99 -0.86 -2.06 10.92
N ILE A 100 -0.92 -1.27 9.85
CA ILE A 100 -2.14 -0.91 9.16
C ILE A 100 -2.18 -1.63 7.82
N THR A 101 -3.34 -2.13 7.42
CA THR A 101 -3.56 -2.70 6.08
C THR A 101 -4.72 -1.98 5.42
N VAL A 102 -4.48 -1.44 4.24
CA VAL A 102 -5.49 -0.75 3.43
C VAL A 102 -5.84 -1.63 2.24
N TYR A 103 -7.12 -1.85 2.04
CA TYR A 103 -7.66 -2.64 0.95
C TYR A 103 -8.30 -1.75 -0.10
N TYR A 104 -8.00 -2.06 -1.35
CA TYR A 104 -8.58 -1.46 -2.54
C TYR A 104 -9.30 -2.55 -3.33
N ARG A 105 -10.47 -2.23 -3.88
CA ARG A 105 -11.26 -3.08 -4.75
C ARG A 105 -11.53 -2.33 -6.04
N ASN A 106 -11.11 -2.89 -7.17
CA ASN A 106 -11.26 -2.26 -8.49
C ASN A 106 -10.65 -0.84 -8.51
N GLY A 107 -9.50 -0.67 -7.86
CA GLY A 107 -8.80 0.63 -7.71
C GLY A 107 -9.41 1.61 -6.70
N ASN A 108 -10.56 1.30 -6.10
CA ASN A 108 -11.22 2.18 -5.13
C ASN A 108 -10.94 1.72 -3.70
N PHE A 109 -10.84 2.66 -2.76
CA PHE A 109 -10.73 2.34 -1.33
C PHE A 109 -11.94 1.51 -0.88
N ASP A 110 -11.68 0.34 -0.29
CA ASP A 110 -12.68 -0.60 0.19
C ASP A 110 -12.80 -0.47 1.72
N HIS A 111 -11.73 -0.82 2.44
CA HIS A 111 -11.67 -0.69 3.89
C HIS A 111 -10.23 -0.68 4.41
N VAL A 112 -10.07 -0.40 5.70
CA VAL A 112 -8.81 -0.44 6.42
C VAL A 112 -8.92 -1.35 7.65
N ILE A 113 -7.83 -2.05 7.95
CA ILE A 113 -7.68 -2.88 9.15
C ILE A 113 -6.52 -2.34 9.97
N LEU A 114 -6.79 -1.98 11.23
CA LEU A 114 -5.76 -1.70 12.23
C LEU A 114 -5.47 -2.99 13.01
N THR A 115 -4.25 -3.50 12.85
CA THR A 115 -3.79 -4.69 13.55
C THR A 115 -2.87 -4.27 14.70
N ALA A 116 -3.40 -4.31 15.93
CA ALA A 116 -2.74 -3.80 17.12
C ALA A 116 -3.03 -4.68 18.35
N ASN A 117 -2.32 -4.46 19.45
CA ASN A 117 -2.73 -4.97 20.75
C ASN A 117 -3.98 -4.18 21.22
N PRO A 118 -5.11 -4.81 21.58
CA PRO A 118 -6.30 -4.08 22.02
C PRO A 118 -6.15 -3.41 23.39
N ASP A 119 -5.12 -3.76 24.18
CA ASP A 119 -4.85 -3.10 25.45
C ASP A 119 -4.41 -1.65 25.21
N ILE A 120 -5.23 -0.68 25.64
CA ILE A 120 -4.98 0.76 25.51
C ILE A 120 -3.72 1.23 26.26
N ARG A 121 -3.19 0.40 27.16
CA ARG A 121 -1.94 0.68 27.88
C ARG A 121 -0.70 0.28 27.08
N ASP A 122 -0.86 -0.39 25.95
CA ASP A 122 0.24 -0.68 25.03
C ASP A 122 0.84 0.66 24.54
N PRO A 123 2.18 0.81 24.53
CA PRO A 123 2.84 2.06 24.16
C PRO A 123 2.49 2.59 22.76
N VAL A 124 1.96 1.74 21.88
CA VAL A 124 1.49 2.19 20.56
C VAL A 124 0.26 3.11 20.67
N TRP A 125 -0.52 3.04 21.75
CA TRP A 125 -1.72 3.85 21.92
C TRP A 125 -1.44 5.15 22.66
N HIS A 126 -1.93 6.25 22.09
CA HIS A 126 -1.88 7.56 22.69
C HIS A 126 -3.28 8.14 22.76
N ILE A 127 -3.60 8.87 23.83
CA ILE A 127 -4.88 9.55 23.98
C ILE A 127 -4.63 11.05 23.80
N ALA A 128 -5.23 11.65 22.78
CA ALA A 128 -5.14 13.07 22.58
C ALA A 128 -5.90 13.83 23.68
N PRO A 129 -5.48 15.07 24.02
CA PRO A 129 -6.26 15.93 24.90
C PRO A 129 -7.69 16.10 24.41
N SER A 130 -8.66 16.18 25.32
CA SER A 130 -10.10 16.19 25.03
C SER A 130 -10.58 17.34 24.14
N TYR A 131 -9.82 18.44 24.07
CA TYR A 131 -10.10 19.59 23.21
C TYR A 131 -9.57 19.42 21.77
N THR A 132 -8.80 18.37 21.49
CA THR A 132 -8.24 18.10 20.16
C THR A 132 -9.35 17.66 19.22
N LYS A 133 -9.71 18.51 18.27
CA LYS A 133 -10.65 18.21 17.20
C LYS A 133 -9.86 17.89 15.94
N VAL A 134 -10.20 16.77 15.32
CA VAL A 134 -9.74 16.42 13.98
C VAL A 134 -10.97 16.51 13.09
N ASP A 135 -10.89 17.34 12.06
CA ASP A 135 -11.96 17.40 11.07
C ASP A 135 -11.91 16.11 10.25
N VAL A 136 -13.00 15.34 10.33
CA VAL A 136 -13.20 14.09 9.59
C VAL A 136 -14.35 14.20 8.59
N SER A 137 -14.93 15.40 8.44
CA SER A 137 -16.07 15.60 7.55
C SER A 137 -15.64 15.38 6.09
N GLY A 138 -16.39 14.53 5.38
CA GLY A 138 -16.12 14.22 3.98
C GLY A 138 -14.97 13.23 3.73
N ILE A 139 -14.30 12.72 4.76
CA ILE A 139 -13.29 11.67 4.58
C ILE A 139 -14.01 10.34 4.30
N GLU A 140 -13.97 9.91 3.04
CA GLU A 140 -14.56 8.66 2.56
C GLU A 140 -13.55 7.68 1.97
N THR A 141 -12.31 8.13 1.77
CA THR A 141 -11.17 7.37 1.26
C THR A 141 -9.98 7.53 2.20
N LEU A 142 -9.06 6.57 2.16
CA LEU A 142 -7.76 6.68 2.82
C LEU A 142 -6.66 6.65 1.75
N GLU A 143 -5.99 7.77 1.58
CA GLU A 143 -4.78 7.87 0.77
C GLU A 143 -3.59 7.58 1.67
N VAL A 144 -2.82 6.56 1.32
CA VAL A 144 -1.66 6.12 2.08
C VAL A 144 -0.52 6.01 1.10
N ASP A 145 0.54 6.76 1.36
CA ASP A 145 1.76 6.73 0.55
C ASP A 145 2.60 5.54 1.03
N PHE A 146 2.57 4.44 0.27
CA PHE A 146 3.33 3.23 0.60
C PHE A 146 4.78 3.31 0.11
#